data_AF-A0A432RPN7-F1
#
_entry.id   AF-A0A432RPN7-F1
#
_cell.length_a   1.000
_cell.length_b   1.000
_cell.length_c   1.000
_cell.angle_alpha   90.00
_cell.angle_beta   90.00
_cell.angle_gamma   90.00
#
_symmetry.space_group_name_H-M   'P 1'
#
loop_
_entity.id
_entity.type
_entity.pdbx_description
1 polymer ?
#
loop_
_entity_poly.entity_id
_entity_poly.type
_entity_poly.pdbx_seq_one_letter_code
_entity_poly.pdbx_strand_id
1 'polypeptide(L)' 'METIVQPVILSGGSGTRLWPLSRRSNPKQFLPLNGPESLLADTVRRIAKLDTAG' A
#
# COMPACT_ATOMS: atom_id res chain seq x y z
N MET A 1 -0.16 -4.59 31.36
CA MET A 1 -0.33 -3.56 30.32
C MET A 1 -0.39 -4.29 29.01
N GLU A 2 -1.49 -4.16 28.26
CA GLU A 2 -1.57 -4.69 26.90
C GLU A 2 -0.71 -3.82 25.98
N THR A 3 0.01 -4.46 25.05
CA THR A 3 0.88 -3.76 24.11
C THR A 3 0.08 -3.40 22.87
N ILE A 4 -0.04 -2.11 22.57
CA ILE A 4 -0.69 -1.63 21.35
C ILE A 4 0.28 -1.75 20.18
N VAL A 5 -0.12 -2.45 19.13
CA VAL A 5 0.64 -2.55 17.87
C VAL A 5 0.03 -1.59 16.85
N GLN A 6 0.81 -0.60 16.40
CA GLN A 6 0.39 0.34 15.36
C GLN A 6 1.02 -0.03 14.00
N PRO A 7 0.25 -0.54 13.03
CA PRO A 7 0.78 -0.76 11.68
C PRO A 7 1.06 0.57 10.97
N VAL A 8 2.18 0.63 10.25
CA VAL A 8 2.58 1.78 9.43
C VAL A 8 2.90 1.32 8.01
N ILE A 9 2.25 1.92 7.02
CA ILE A 9 2.50 1.63 5.59
C ILE A 9 3.42 2.69 5.01
N LEU A 10 4.62 2.30 4.60
CA LEU A 10 5.54 3.18 3.87
C LEU A 10 5.19 3.18 2.38
N SER A 11 4.52 4.23 1.92
CA SER A 11 3.99 4.37 0.55
C SER A 11 4.71 5.47 -0.24
N GLY A 12 6.04 5.39 -0.29
CA GLY A 12 6.90 6.35 -0.99
C GLY A 12 7.46 5.84 -2.32
N GLY A 13 8.11 6.74 -3.05
CA GLY A 13 8.79 6.46 -4.32
C GLY A 13 7.90 6.61 -5.55
N SER A 14 8.49 7.07 -6.66
CA SER A 14 7.78 7.34 -7.92
C SER A 14 7.67 6.14 -8.85
N GLY A 15 8.27 4.99 -8.52
CA GLY A 15 8.16 3.78 -9.33
C GLY A 15 8.78 3.88 -10.73
N THR A 16 9.89 4.61 -10.93
CA THR A 16 10.47 4.91 -12.26
C THR A 16 10.80 3.70 -13.13
N ARG A 17 11.08 2.52 -12.55
CA ARG A 17 11.27 1.27 -13.30
C ARG A 17 10.00 0.75 -14.00
N LEU A 18 8.83 1.26 -13.61
CA LEU A 18 7.53 0.94 -14.19
C LEU A 18 7.08 2.01 -15.20
N TRP A 19 7.99 2.85 -15.68
CA TRP A 19 7.65 3.76 -16.78
C TRP A 19 7.22 2.93 -18.02
N PRO A 20 6.17 3.34 -18.77
CA PRO A 20 5.43 4.60 -18.67
C PRO A 20 4.24 4.58 -17.70
N LEU A 21 3.94 3.45 -17.08
CA LEU A 21 2.78 3.28 -16.21
C LEU A 21 2.89 4.18 -14.96
N SER A 22 4.06 4.20 -14.33
CA SER A 22 4.32 5.06 -13.18
C SER A 22 5.10 6.30 -13.55
N ARG A 23 4.65 7.45 -13.05
CA ARG A 23 5.25 8.78 -13.24
C ARG A 23 5.31 9.49 -11.90
N ARG A 24 6.06 10.60 -11.84
CA ARG A 24 6.06 11.46 -10.64
C ARG A 24 4.63 11.92 -10.26
N SER A 25 3.80 12.23 -11.25
CA SER A 25 2.39 12.63 -11.06
C SER A 25 1.44 11.45 -10.79
N ASN A 26 1.84 10.22 -11.10
CA ASN A 26 1.06 9.02 -10.80
C ASN A 26 1.97 7.86 -10.30
N PRO A 27 2.39 7.91 -9.03
CA PRO A 27 3.27 6.91 -8.41
C PRO A 27 2.66 5.50 -8.34
N LYS A 28 3.53 4.48 -8.28
CA LYS A 28 3.13 3.07 -8.39
C LYS A 28 2.09 2.63 -7.37
N GLN A 29 2.11 3.20 -6.16
CA GLN A 29 1.21 2.82 -5.09
C GLN A 29 -0.27 3.06 -5.43
N PHE A 30 -0.55 3.94 -6.39
CA PHE A 30 -1.90 4.25 -6.85
C PHE A 30 -2.31 3.45 -8.10
N LEU A 31 -1.43 2.63 -8.64
CA LEU A 31 -1.68 1.84 -9.86
C LEU A 31 -2.27 0.46 -9.54
N PRO A 32 -3.24 -0.01 -10.34
CA PRO A 32 -3.80 -1.35 -10.23
C PRO A 32 -2.96 -2.38 -11.00
N LEU A 33 -1.81 -2.76 -10.42
CA LEU A 33 -0.84 -3.64 -11.10
C LEU A 33 -1.08 -5.14 -10.84
N ASN A 34 -1.72 -5.49 -9.73
CA ASN A 34 -1.92 -6.87 -9.30
C ASN A 34 -3.40 -7.27 -9.23
N GLY A 35 -4.29 -6.46 -9.82
CA GLY A 35 -5.73 -6.65 -9.70
C GLY A 35 -6.48 -5.35 -10.01
N PRO A 36 -7.78 -5.29 -9.66
CA PRO A 36 -8.61 -4.13 -9.94
C PRO A 36 -8.29 -2.91 -9.05
N GLU A 37 -7.51 -3.10 -7.98
CA GLU A 37 -7.24 -2.06 -7.00
C GLU A 37 -5.80 -1.58 -7.01
N SER A 38 -5.60 -0.34 -6.54
CA SER A 38 -4.26 0.20 -6.33
C SER A 38 -3.44 -0.65 -5.34
N LEU A 39 -2.11 -0.69 -5.54
CA LEU A 39 -1.20 -1.36 -4.60
C LEU A 39 -1.37 -0.90 -3.14
N LEU A 40 -1.68 0.38 -2.92
CA LEU A 40 -1.94 0.93 -1.59
C LEU A 40 -3.23 0.35 -0.99
N ALA A 41 -4.33 0.37 -1.74
CA ALA A 41 -5.61 -0.19 -1.30
C ALA A 41 -5.50 -1.69 -0.98
N ASP A 42 -4.83 -2.46 -1.84
CA ASP A 42 -4.53 -3.87 -1.59
C ASP A 42 -3.72 -4.07 -0.30
N THR A 43 -2.75 -3.19 -0.03
CA THR A 43 -1.93 -3.27 1.19
C THR A 43 -2.74 -2.95 2.44
N VAL A 44 -3.62 -1.94 2.39
CA VAL A 44 -4.55 -1.62 3.47
C VAL A 44 -5.48 -2.80 3.76
N ARG A 45 -6.08 -3.42 2.73
CA ARG A 45 -6.95 -4.60 2.92
C ARG A 45 -6.23 -5.77 3.57
N ARG A 46 -4.96 -6.02 3.20
CA ARG A 46 -4.16 -7.06 3.85
C ARG A 46 -3.98 -6.80 5.35
N ILE A 47 -3.68 -5.56 5.71
CA ILE A 47 -3.46 -5.17 7.11
C ILE A 47 -4.77 -5.16 7.89
N ALA A 48 -5.90 -4.79 7.28
CA ALA A 48 -7.21 -4.85 7.93
C ALA A 48 -7.63 -6.26 8.38
N LYS A 49 -7.01 -7.32 7.83
CA LYS A 49 -7.19 -8.71 8.28
C LYS A 49 -6.36 -9.08 9.50
N LEU A 50 -5.39 -8.24 9.86
CA LEU A 50 -4.69 -8.35 11.13
C LEU A 50 -5.67 -7.81 12.16
N ASP A 51 -6.55 -8.70 12.61
CA ASP A 51 -7.42 -8.42 13.75
C ASP A 51 -6.53 -7.94 14.90
N THR A 52 -6.73 -6.69 15.29
CA THR A 52 -6.06 -6.12 16.45
C THR A 52 -6.75 -6.77 17.64
N ALA A 53 -6.32 -7.99 17.97
CA ALA A 53 -6.81 -8.74 19.09
C ALA A 53 -6.78 -7.84 20.34
N GLY A 54 -7.96 -7.33 20.66
CA GLY A 54 -8.46 -6.98 21.97
C GLY A 54 -9.71 -7.81 22.19
#